data_AF-F2LHY1-F1
#
_entry.id   AF-F2LHY1-F1
#
_cell.length_a   1.000
_cell.length_b   1.000
_cell.length_c   1.000
_cell.angle_alpha   90.00
_cell.angle_beta   90.00
_cell.angle_gamma   90.00
#
_symmetry.space_group_name_H-M   'P 1'
#
loop_
_entity.id
_entity.type
_entity.pdbx_description
1 polymer ?
#
loop_
_entity_poly.entity_id
_entity_poly.type
_entity_poly.pdbx_seq_one_letter_code
_entity_poly.pdbx_strand_id
1 'polypeptide(L)'
;MSRGASTPAHFAELFWPPADELAAAAERIRARLGDWPARAAPMRICVAAPEHPAAGDLLIVTAGDAEAEAARAAGVIAAGGAVIAIDERHATLVSGTARHALTAAAQLADDWIAALAAFLDCGFEPHDALVLALAWRDGDEAAAGDPWPVDPARFPSIAGAPAAPEPAFAPCPARLGLYPVVPSADWVERVLDYGARAVQLRLKGVPAGQLADEVARAVAAGRRHPDARVFINDHWRLAIEAGAYGVHLGQEDLQTADLGAIAAAGLRLGLSSHGYYEMLVALRLRPSYLALGPVYATTTKAVAAPPQGLARIARYARLAGRRAPLVAIGGVTAATLPAVIATGVGSVAVVSAVTAAADPRAAVASLGACFEA
;
A
#
# COMPACT_ATOMS: atom_id res chain seq x y z
N MET A 1 -13.32 -13.75 21.04
CA MET A 1 -12.51 -13.61 22.27
C MET A 1 -12.01 -12.17 22.33
N SER A 2 -12.66 -11.36 23.16
CA SER A 2 -12.27 -9.97 23.46
C SER A 2 -10.87 -9.99 24.08
N ARG A 3 -9.91 -9.31 23.46
CA ARG A 3 -8.71 -8.87 24.18
C ARG A 3 -9.08 -7.56 24.87
N GLY A 4 -8.80 -7.51 26.16
CA GLY A 4 -9.17 -6.43 27.07
C GLY A 4 -8.57 -5.09 26.68
N ALA A 5 -9.16 -4.03 27.25
CA ALA A 5 -8.60 -2.69 27.25
C ALA A 5 -7.09 -2.75 27.50
N SER A 6 -6.31 -2.05 26.66
CA SER A 6 -4.88 -1.89 26.85
C SER A 6 -4.64 -1.35 28.26
N THR A 7 -3.86 -2.08 29.06
CA THR A 7 -3.42 -1.62 30.37
C THR A 7 -2.75 -0.25 30.19
N PRO A 8 -3.11 0.79 30.98
CA PRO A 8 -2.59 2.18 30.86
C PRO A 8 -1.10 2.33 31.27
N ALA A 9 -0.28 1.32 30.97
CA ALA A 9 1.16 1.28 31.25
C ALA A 9 1.98 0.80 30.04
N HIS A 10 1.35 0.48 28.91
CA HIS A 10 2.07 -0.09 27.77
C HIS A 10 3.02 0.92 27.12
N PHE A 11 2.61 2.18 26.93
CA PHE A 11 3.46 3.17 26.25
C PHE A 11 4.59 3.70 27.12
N ALA A 12 4.45 3.70 28.45
CA ALA A 12 5.50 4.15 29.36
C ALA A 12 6.81 3.35 29.18
N GLU A 13 6.69 2.05 28.85
CA GLU A 13 7.83 1.17 28.59
C GLU A 13 8.40 1.31 27.16
N LEU A 14 7.71 2.01 26.25
CA LEU A 14 8.12 2.16 24.86
C LEU A 14 9.00 3.39 24.60
N PHE A 15 9.10 4.34 25.53
CA PHE A 15 9.92 5.54 25.34
C PHE A 15 11.29 5.43 26.01
N TRP A 16 12.32 5.95 25.34
CA TRP A 16 13.66 6.08 25.88
C TRP A 16 14.27 7.48 25.67
N PRO A 17 14.78 8.15 26.71
CA PRO A 17 14.53 7.86 28.13
C PRO A 17 13.02 7.89 28.44
N PRO A 18 12.57 7.40 29.61
CA PRO A 18 11.17 7.49 30.00
C PRO A 18 10.60 8.90 29.80
N ALA A 19 9.45 8.99 29.15
CA ALA A 19 8.82 10.25 28.76
C ALA A 19 7.31 10.19 29.03
N ASP A 20 6.92 10.45 30.28
CA ASP A 20 5.55 10.25 30.77
C ASP A 20 4.51 11.07 29.99
N GLU A 21 4.84 12.31 29.60
CA GLU A 21 3.94 13.17 28.83
C GLU A 21 3.67 12.61 27.42
N LEU A 22 4.71 12.12 26.74
CA LEU A 22 4.59 11.47 25.44
C LEU A 22 3.83 10.14 25.53
N ALA A 23 4.11 9.34 26.55
CA ALA A 23 3.41 8.10 26.80
C ALA A 23 1.91 8.32 27.03
N ALA A 24 1.56 9.29 27.89
CA ALA A 24 0.17 9.64 28.16
C ALA A 24 -0.54 10.20 26.90
N ALA A 25 0.15 10.98 26.07
CA ALA A 25 -0.40 11.44 24.79
C ALA A 25 -0.63 10.29 23.81
N ALA A 26 0.32 9.36 23.70
CA ALA A 26 0.22 8.20 22.81
C ALA A 26 -0.97 7.31 23.19
N GLU A 27 -1.19 7.11 24.50
CA GLU A 27 -2.36 6.38 25.02
C GLU A 27 -3.69 7.04 24.64
N ARG A 28 -3.80 8.36 24.80
CA ARG A 28 -5.00 9.12 24.43
C ARG A 28 -5.30 9.01 22.94
N ILE A 29 -4.27 9.18 22.08
CA ILE A 29 -4.41 9.06 20.63
C ILE A 29 -4.81 7.63 20.27
N ARG A 30 -4.07 6.63 20.75
CA ARG A 30 -4.27 5.21 20.43
C ARG A 30 -5.66 4.72 20.80
N ALA A 31 -6.21 5.16 21.94
CA ALA A 31 -7.57 4.82 22.38
C ALA A 31 -8.66 5.29 21.41
N ARG A 32 -8.39 6.32 20.59
CA ARG A 32 -9.33 6.88 19.62
C ARG A 32 -9.21 6.26 18.21
N LEU A 33 -8.14 5.52 17.93
CA LEU A 33 -7.88 4.94 16.59
C LEU A 33 -8.67 3.66 16.28
N GLY A 34 -9.39 3.11 17.26
CA GLY A 34 -10.17 1.87 17.15
C GLY A 34 -9.35 0.60 17.41
N ASP A 35 -9.89 -0.55 17.02
CA ASP A 35 -9.29 -1.85 17.26
C ASP A 35 -8.29 -2.23 16.15
N TRP A 36 -7.05 -2.51 16.57
CA TRP A 36 -5.95 -2.88 15.68
C TRP A 36 -5.24 -4.12 16.23
N PRO A 37 -4.73 -5.01 15.35
CA PRO A 37 -3.84 -6.06 15.79
C PRO A 37 -2.58 -5.41 16.38
N ALA A 38 -2.15 -5.88 17.54
CA ALA A 38 -0.88 -5.44 18.13
C ALA A 38 0.28 -5.80 17.21
N ARG A 39 1.31 -4.95 17.16
CA ARG A 39 2.58 -5.29 16.49
C ARG A 39 3.17 -6.54 17.11
N ALA A 40 3.69 -7.45 16.27
CA ALA A 40 4.26 -8.71 16.74
C ALA A 40 5.51 -8.52 17.64
N ALA A 41 6.27 -7.46 17.39
CA ALA A 41 7.38 -7.03 18.24
C ALA A 41 7.19 -5.54 18.56
N PRO A 42 7.24 -5.07 19.81
CA PRO A 42 7.19 -3.64 20.10
C PRO A 42 8.45 -2.93 19.59
N MET A 43 8.33 -1.64 19.25
CA MET A 43 9.49 -0.77 19.00
C MET A 43 9.66 0.18 20.17
N ARG A 44 10.91 0.39 20.59
CA ARG A 44 11.25 1.41 21.57
C ARG A 44 11.56 2.71 20.84
N ILE A 45 10.80 3.76 21.12
CA ILE A 45 10.97 5.09 20.54
C ILE A 45 11.97 5.85 21.41
N CYS A 46 13.14 6.11 20.84
CA CYS A 46 14.24 6.78 21.51
C CYS A 46 14.22 8.26 21.12
N VAL A 47 13.90 9.17 22.04
CA VAL A 47 14.02 10.64 21.84
C VAL A 47 15.41 11.16 22.22
N ALA A 48 16.23 10.32 22.84
CA ALA A 48 17.66 10.49 22.96
C ALA A 48 18.35 9.15 22.65
N ALA A 49 19.63 9.20 22.25
CA ALA A 49 20.36 7.98 21.90
C ALA A 49 20.47 7.03 23.10
N PRO A 50 20.10 5.74 22.94
CA PRO A 50 20.27 4.76 24.00
C PRO A 50 21.74 4.41 24.20
N GLU A 51 22.12 4.18 25.46
CA GLU A 51 23.47 3.71 25.82
C GLU A 51 23.79 2.37 25.17
N HIS A 52 22.78 1.51 25.05
CA HIS A 52 22.86 0.18 24.44
C HIS A 52 21.79 0.06 23.35
N PRO A 53 22.11 0.47 22.10
CA PRO A 53 21.19 0.36 20.98
C PRO A 53 20.85 -1.09 20.64
N ALA A 54 19.62 -1.32 20.20
CA ALA A 54 19.11 -2.62 19.80
C ALA A 54 18.28 -2.54 18.51
N ALA A 55 18.05 -3.68 17.85
CA ALA A 55 17.30 -3.76 16.60
C ALA A 55 15.82 -3.28 16.71
N GLY A 56 15.27 -3.24 17.93
CA GLY A 56 13.92 -2.73 18.19
C GLY A 56 13.85 -1.21 18.39
N ASP A 57 14.98 -0.50 18.33
CA ASP A 57 15.03 0.94 18.59
C ASP A 57 14.69 1.77 17.35
N LEU A 58 13.87 2.80 17.55
CA LEU A 58 13.60 3.87 16.60
C LEU A 58 14.07 5.20 17.22
N LEU A 59 15.24 5.67 16.81
CA LEU A 59 15.80 6.94 17.29
C LEU A 59 15.22 8.12 16.51
N ILE A 60 14.68 9.10 17.22
CA ILE A 60 14.24 10.39 16.68
C ILE A 60 15.36 11.40 16.91
N VAL A 61 15.73 12.09 15.85
CA VAL A 61 16.82 13.07 15.81
C VAL A 61 16.23 14.37 15.26
N THR A 62 16.17 15.41 16.07
CA THR A 62 15.68 16.74 15.67
C THR A 62 16.85 17.65 15.37
N ALA A 63 16.88 18.30 14.20
CA ALA A 63 18.02 19.08 13.70
C ALA A 63 18.48 20.21 14.65
N GLY A 64 19.35 19.89 15.61
CA GLY A 64 19.95 20.82 16.56
C GLY A 64 21.46 20.66 16.70
N ASP A 65 22.02 19.47 16.38
CA ASP A 65 23.46 19.19 16.49
C ASP A 65 23.93 18.11 15.48
N ALA A 66 24.09 18.51 14.22
CA ALA A 66 24.30 17.59 13.08
C ALA A 66 25.49 16.62 13.22
N GLU A 67 26.54 16.98 13.96
CA GLU A 67 27.75 16.16 14.13
C GLU A 67 27.60 15.15 15.29
N ALA A 68 27.03 15.58 16.42
CA ALA A 68 26.71 14.70 17.55
C ALA A 68 25.58 13.70 17.22
N GLU A 69 24.64 14.13 16.38
CA GLU A 69 23.51 13.33 15.91
C GLU A 69 23.92 12.23 14.93
N ALA A 70 24.93 12.47 14.07
CA ALA A 70 25.40 11.48 13.10
C ALA A 70 26.02 10.25 13.77
N ALA A 71 26.84 10.44 14.82
CA ALA A 71 27.46 9.34 15.55
C ALA A 71 26.41 8.48 16.29
N ARG A 72 25.39 9.12 16.87
CA ARG A 72 24.27 8.47 17.54
C ARG A 72 23.41 7.65 16.57
N ALA A 73 23.07 8.25 15.43
CA ALA A 73 22.32 7.58 14.37
C ALA A 73 23.08 6.34 13.85
N ALA A 74 24.39 6.46 13.62
CA ALA A 74 25.22 5.34 13.15
C ALA A 74 25.21 4.16 14.11
N GLY A 75 25.28 4.40 15.43
CA GLY A 75 25.23 3.35 16.45
C GLY A 75 23.91 2.57 16.44
N VAL A 76 22.78 3.26 16.31
CA VAL A 76 21.45 2.63 16.24
C VAL A 76 21.29 1.82 14.95
N ILE A 77 21.68 2.36 13.80
CA ILE A 77 21.64 1.64 12.53
C ILE A 77 22.54 0.39 12.56
N ALA A 78 23.73 0.49 13.14
CA ALA A 78 24.65 -0.64 13.27
C ALA A 78 24.09 -1.77 14.16
N ALA A 79 23.26 -1.43 15.15
CA ALA A 79 22.55 -2.39 15.99
C ALA A 79 21.29 -2.98 15.31
N GLY A 80 20.99 -2.58 14.07
CA GLY A 80 19.82 -3.02 13.32
C GLY A 80 18.54 -2.23 13.62
N GLY A 81 18.65 -1.12 14.37
CA GLY A 81 17.54 -0.21 14.62
C GLY A 81 17.27 0.73 13.45
N ALA A 82 16.36 1.68 13.65
CA ALA A 82 15.98 2.69 12.67
C ALA A 82 16.15 4.10 13.23
N VAL A 83 16.32 5.08 12.34
CA VAL A 83 16.53 6.49 12.69
C VAL A 83 15.59 7.37 11.88
N ILE A 84 14.87 8.26 12.54
CA ILE A 84 14.13 9.37 11.93
C ILE A 84 14.90 10.65 12.23
N ALA A 85 15.52 11.23 11.20
CA ALA A 85 16.04 12.59 11.26
C ALA A 85 14.99 13.56 10.76
N ILE A 86 14.62 14.56 11.54
CA ILE A 86 13.53 15.48 11.24
C ILE A 86 13.90 16.94 11.58
N ASP A 87 13.57 17.85 10.68
CA ASP A 87 13.57 19.30 10.92
C ASP A 87 12.12 19.83 10.94
N GLU A 88 11.92 21.15 10.80
CA GLU A 88 10.59 21.76 10.80
C GLU A 88 9.60 21.12 9.81
N ARG A 89 10.07 20.60 8.67
CA ARG A 89 9.21 20.01 7.64
C ARG A 89 9.76 18.77 6.94
N HIS A 90 11.06 18.51 6.98
CA HIS A 90 11.67 17.38 6.28
C HIS A 90 11.98 16.27 7.26
N ALA A 91 11.50 15.07 6.95
CA ALA A 91 11.77 13.86 7.71
C ALA A 91 12.48 12.84 6.82
N THR A 92 13.54 12.22 7.33
CA THR A 92 14.20 11.08 6.71
C THR A 92 14.20 9.93 7.68
N LEU A 93 13.52 8.84 7.32
CA LEU A 93 13.65 7.55 7.99
C LEU A 93 14.71 6.70 7.29
N VAL A 94 15.66 6.17 8.06
CA VAL A 94 16.66 5.21 7.63
C VAL A 94 16.51 3.93 8.45
N SER A 95 16.48 2.78 7.77
CA SER A 95 16.42 1.45 8.39
C SER A 95 17.17 0.46 7.52
N GLY A 96 18.33 -0.02 7.99
CA GLY A 96 19.24 -0.80 7.14
C GLY A 96 19.64 -0.02 5.89
N THR A 97 19.38 -0.57 4.70
CA THR A 97 19.63 0.09 3.41
C THR A 97 18.45 0.93 2.91
N ALA A 98 17.28 0.82 3.55
CA ALA A 98 16.09 1.56 3.15
C ALA A 98 16.15 3.00 3.65
N ARG A 99 15.80 3.94 2.76
CA ARG A 99 15.72 5.37 3.05
C ARG A 99 14.40 5.93 2.53
N HIS A 100 13.61 6.53 3.42
CA HIS A 100 12.33 7.17 3.11
C HIS A 100 12.43 8.65 3.45
N ALA A 101 12.34 9.52 2.44
CA ALA A 101 12.43 10.97 2.61
C ALA A 101 11.07 11.61 2.36
N LEU A 102 10.58 12.39 3.31
CA LEU A 102 9.26 12.99 3.33
C LEU A 102 9.35 14.49 3.61
N THR A 103 8.46 15.27 3.00
CA THR A 103 8.25 16.67 3.31
C THR A 103 6.83 16.86 3.81
N ALA A 104 6.67 17.22 5.07
CA ALA A 104 5.39 17.53 5.71
C ALA A 104 4.65 18.65 4.97
N ALA A 105 3.33 18.52 4.84
CA ALA A 105 2.51 19.49 4.13
C ALA A 105 2.26 20.79 4.93
N ALA A 106 2.46 20.74 6.25
CA ALA A 106 2.30 21.86 7.17
C ALA A 106 3.27 21.68 8.36
N GLN A 107 3.23 22.63 9.30
CA GLN A 107 3.88 22.49 10.59
C GLN A 107 3.41 21.20 11.29
N LEU A 108 4.34 20.53 11.96
CA LEU A 108 4.08 19.32 12.72
C LEU A 108 3.20 19.63 13.94
N ALA A 109 2.32 18.68 14.29
CA ALA A 109 1.59 18.70 15.56
C ALA A 109 2.57 18.60 16.73
N ASP A 110 2.25 19.22 17.87
CA ASP A 110 3.11 19.17 19.05
C ASP A 110 3.27 17.72 19.58
N ASP A 111 2.24 16.90 19.38
CA ASP A 111 2.17 15.50 19.80
C ASP A 111 2.51 14.49 18.68
N TRP A 112 3.15 14.92 17.58
CA TRP A 112 3.42 14.03 16.42
C TRP A 112 4.25 12.78 16.79
N ILE A 113 5.14 12.86 17.78
CA ILE A 113 5.91 11.71 18.29
C ILE A 113 4.99 10.72 19.00
N ALA A 114 4.01 11.22 19.76
CA ALA A 114 3.00 10.38 20.39
C ALA A 114 2.05 9.76 19.36
N ALA A 115 1.69 10.51 18.31
CA ALA A 115 0.93 9.98 17.18
C ALA A 115 1.70 8.87 16.44
N LEU A 116 3.00 9.07 16.20
CA LEU A 116 3.89 8.04 15.64
C LEU A 116 3.85 6.76 16.49
N ALA A 117 3.96 6.88 17.81
CA ALA A 117 3.86 5.74 18.72
C ALA A 117 2.52 5.01 18.60
N ALA A 118 1.42 5.76 18.58
CA ALA A 118 0.08 5.19 18.41
C ALA A 118 -0.08 4.44 17.08
N PHE A 119 0.44 4.98 15.97
CA PHE A 119 0.37 4.31 14.67
C PHE A 119 1.28 3.08 14.57
N LEU A 120 2.46 3.09 15.22
CA LEU A 120 3.30 1.90 15.36
C LEU A 120 2.58 0.80 16.14
N ASP A 121 1.86 1.16 17.22
CA ASP A 121 1.06 0.22 18.01
C ASP A 121 -0.12 -0.37 17.23
N CYS A 122 -0.69 0.38 16.28
CA CYS A 122 -1.65 -0.13 15.28
C CYS A 122 -1.03 -1.13 14.27
N GLY A 123 0.26 -1.46 14.43
CA GLY A 123 0.98 -2.45 13.64
C GLY A 123 1.41 -1.95 12.26
N PHE A 124 1.50 -0.63 12.06
CA PHE A 124 2.08 -0.07 10.84
C PHE A 124 3.60 -0.16 10.87
N GLU A 125 4.21 -0.37 9.70
CA GLU A 125 5.66 -0.29 9.56
C GLU A 125 6.14 1.15 9.77
N PRO A 126 7.40 1.37 10.19
CA PRO A 126 7.89 2.70 10.56
C PRO A 126 7.70 3.78 9.49
N HIS A 127 7.86 3.45 8.21
CA HIS A 127 7.67 4.42 7.12
C HIS A 127 6.21 4.84 6.96
N ASP A 128 5.25 3.94 7.20
CA ASP A 128 3.82 4.23 7.13
C ASP A 128 3.33 4.97 8.38
N ALA A 129 3.81 4.55 9.55
CA ALA A 129 3.51 5.23 10.80
C ALA A 129 4.04 6.68 10.77
N LEU A 130 5.23 6.90 10.18
CA LEU A 130 5.76 8.25 9.96
C LEU A 130 4.88 9.06 9.00
N VAL A 131 4.43 8.48 7.88
CA VAL A 131 3.50 9.18 6.96
C VAL A 131 2.24 9.65 7.70
N LEU A 132 1.66 8.79 8.52
CA LEU A 132 0.47 9.12 9.31
C LEU A 132 0.75 10.16 10.40
N ALA A 133 1.87 10.04 11.10
CA ALA A 133 2.28 11.00 12.13
C ALA A 133 2.50 12.41 11.55
N LEU A 134 3.08 12.52 10.35
CA LEU A 134 3.24 13.81 9.66
C LEU A 134 1.90 14.39 9.15
N ALA A 135 0.88 13.54 8.98
CA ALA A 135 -0.47 13.95 8.59
C ALA A 135 -1.38 14.30 9.79
N TRP A 136 -0.99 13.91 11.00
CA TRP A 136 -1.68 14.17 12.26
C TRP A 136 -1.70 15.66 12.62
N ARG A 137 -2.78 16.14 13.23
CA ARG A 137 -2.93 17.53 13.67
C ARG A 137 -3.42 17.59 15.11
N ASP A 138 -3.01 18.63 15.83
CA ASP A 138 -3.41 18.85 17.22
C ASP A 138 -4.95 18.84 17.35
N GLY A 139 -5.45 18.01 18.27
CA GLY A 139 -6.88 17.87 18.53
C GLY A 139 -7.63 16.92 17.59
N ASP A 140 -6.95 16.26 16.63
CA ASP A 140 -7.58 15.21 15.81
C ASP A 140 -8.17 14.10 16.71
N GLU A 141 -7.54 13.76 17.84
CA GLU A 141 -8.04 12.81 18.82
C GLU A 141 -9.29 13.28 19.56
N ALA A 142 -9.56 14.58 19.58
CA ALA A 142 -10.77 15.17 20.15
C ALA A 142 -11.89 15.35 19.11
N ALA A 143 -11.59 15.18 17.81
CA ALA A 143 -12.54 15.41 16.73
C ALA A 143 -13.79 14.52 16.85
N ALA A 144 -14.92 15.04 16.36
CA ALA A 144 -16.16 14.26 16.29
C ALA A 144 -16.04 13.17 15.22
N GLY A 145 -16.25 11.91 15.64
CA GLY A 145 -16.15 10.75 14.76
C GLY A 145 -14.75 10.15 14.75
N ASP A 146 -14.36 9.68 13.58
CA ASP A 146 -13.12 8.94 13.41
C ASP A 146 -11.92 9.89 13.17
N PRO A 147 -10.91 9.87 14.07
CA PRO A 147 -9.78 10.80 14.03
C PRO A 147 -8.73 10.45 12.96
N TRP A 148 -8.93 9.37 12.20
CA TRP A 148 -7.94 8.89 11.26
C TRP A 148 -7.63 9.93 10.16
N PRO A 149 -6.34 10.26 9.90
CA PRO A 149 -5.98 11.19 8.83
C PRO A 149 -6.46 10.68 7.46
N VAL A 150 -7.34 11.42 6.81
CA VAL A 150 -7.86 11.08 5.47
C VAL A 150 -7.88 12.24 4.49
N ASP A 151 -7.59 13.46 4.96
CA ASP A 151 -7.50 14.64 4.12
C ASP A 151 -6.17 14.61 3.35
N PRO A 152 -6.18 14.43 2.01
CA PRO A 152 -4.95 14.36 1.22
C PRO A 152 -4.05 15.59 1.35
N ALA A 153 -4.61 16.76 1.69
CA ALA A 153 -3.83 18.00 1.86
C ALA A 153 -2.93 17.98 3.10
N ARG A 154 -3.19 17.10 4.08
CA ARG A 154 -2.37 16.97 5.28
C ARG A 154 -1.19 16.02 5.10
N PHE A 155 -1.27 15.10 4.15
CA PHE A 155 -0.26 14.07 3.95
C PHE A 155 1.04 14.64 3.39
N PRO A 156 2.20 14.12 3.84
CA PRO A 156 3.48 14.57 3.33
C PRO A 156 3.65 14.26 1.85
N SER A 157 4.51 15.00 1.18
CA SER A 157 5.03 14.62 -0.13
C SER A 157 6.25 13.73 0.02
N ILE A 158 6.48 12.83 -0.94
CA ILE A 158 7.65 11.94 -0.94
C ILE A 158 8.78 12.61 -1.73
N ALA A 159 9.87 12.94 -1.06
CA ALA A 159 11.01 13.59 -1.69
C ALA A 159 11.72 12.62 -2.64
N GLY A 160 12.05 13.09 -3.85
CA GLY A 160 12.68 12.27 -4.89
C GLY A 160 11.74 11.27 -5.58
N ALA A 161 10.43 11.28 -5.27
CA ALA A 161 9.47 10.47 -6.02
C ALA A 161 9.45 10.87 -7.51
N PRO A 162 9.33 9.91 -8.44
CA PRO A 162 9.30 10.18 -9.86
C PRO A 162 8.17 11.14 -10.23
N ALA A 163 8.43 12.02 -11.19
CA ALA A 163 7.39 12.86 -11.77
C ALA A 163 6.40 11.98 -12.55
N ALA A 164 5.13 12.38 -12.57
CA ALA A 164 4.17 11.76 -13.47
C ALA A 164 4.64 11.94 -14.92
N PRO A 165 4.51 10.92 -15.79
CA PRO A 165 4.84 11.07 -17.19
C PRO A 165 3.90 12.07 -17.87
N GLU A 166 4.41 12.67 -18.94
CA GLU A 166 3.65 13.44 -19.92
C GLU A 166 3.83 12.79 -21.31
N PRO A 167 2.74 12.37 -21.99
CA PRO A 167 1.34 12.49 -21.57
C PRO A 167 1.00 11.64 -20.33
N ALA A 168 -0.10 11.97 -19.64
CA ALA A 168 -0.62 11.13 -18.58
C ALA A 168 -1.09 9.76 -19.10
N PHE A 169 -1.09 8.74 -18.23
CA PHE A 169 -1.65 7.43 -18.58
C PHE A 169 -3.12 7.52 -18.97
N ALA A 170 -3.54 6.69 -19.92
CA ALA A 170 -4.94 6.62 -20.31
C ALA A 170 -5.82 6.25 -19.09
N PRO A 171 -7.01 6.84 -18.89
CA PRO A 171 -7.87 6.51 -17.76
C PRO A 171 -8.56 5.15 -17.94
N CYS A 172 -8.93 4.51 -16.84
CA CYS A 172 -9.81 3.33 -16.83
C CYS A 172 -11.12 3.62 -16.08
N PRO A 173 -12.17 2.81 -16.24
CA PRO A 173 -13.40 2.99 -15.47
C PRO A 173 -13.16 3.00 -13.96
N ALA A 174 -13.94 3.80 -13.23
CA ALA A 174 -13.87 3.87 -11.77
C ALA A 174 -14.13 2.51 -11.08
N ARG A 175 -14.87 1.63 -11.76
CA ARG A 175 -15.18 0.27 -11.31
C ARG A 175 -14.83 -0.71 -12.43
N LEU A 176 -13.78 -1.50 -12.21
CA LEU A 176 -13.46 -2.66 -13.06
C LEU A 176 -14.28 -3.89 -12.64
N GLY A 177 -14.85 -3.88 -11.43
CA GLY A 177 -15.65 -4.97 -10.87
C GLY A 177 -14.80 -6.18 -10.49
N LEU A 178 -15.24 -7.36 -10.90
CA LEU A 178 -14.47 -8.60 -10.75
C LEU A 178 -13.24 -8.55 -11.68
N TYR A 179 -12.06 -8.76 -11.11
CA TYR A 179 -10.80 -8.69 -11.83
C TYR A 179 -9.94 -9.97 -11.65
N PRO A 180 -10.17 -11.04 -12.42
CA PRO A 180 -9.35 -12.25 -12.32
C PRO A 180 -7.90 -12.01 -12.75
N VAL A 181 -6.96 -12.50 -11.96
CA VAL A 181 -5.52 -12.55 -12.29
C VAL A 181 -5.16 -13.99 -12.61
N VAL A 182 -4.72 -14.26 -13.84
CA VAL A 182 -4.66 -15.60 -14.41
C VAL A 182 -3.31 -15.93 -15.03
N PRO A 183 -2.89 -17.22 -15.05
CA PRO A 183 -1.51 -17.59 -15.34
C PRO A 183 -1.17 -17.78 -16.83
N SER A 184 -2.14 -17.75 -17.74
CA SER A 184 -1.91 -17.98 -19.18
C SER A 184 -2.98 -17.31 -20.05
N ALA A 185 -2.68 -17.17 -21.34
CA ALA A 185 -3.61 -16.66 -22.35
C ALA A 185 -4.85 -17.55 -22.49
N ASP A 186 -4.70 -18.87 -22.32
CA ASP A 186 -5.84 -19.81 -22.25
C ASP A 186 -6.83 -19.42 -21.15
N TRP A 187 -6.32 -19.10 -19.97
CA TRP A 187 -7.18 -18.62 -18.90
C TRP A 187 -7.81 -17.27 -19.19
N VAL A 188 -7.09 -16.36 -19.87
CA VAL A 188 -7.65 -15.07 -20.30
C VAL A 188 -8.86 -15.31 -21.20
N GLU A 189 -8.73 -16.16 -22.22
CA GLU A 189 -9.82 -16.55 -23.12
C GLU A 189 -11.02 -17.09 -22.34
N ARG A 190 -10.77 -18.05 -21.45
CA ARG A 190 -11.81 -18.69 -20.64
C ARG A 190 -12.57 -17.71 -19.76
N VAL A 191 -11.88 -16.87 -18.98
CA VAL A 191 -12.60 -15.97 -18.06
C VAL A 191 -13.37 -14.88 -18.79
N LEU A 192 -12.91 -14.45 -19.97
CA LEU A 192 -13.67 -13.55 -20.84
C LEU A 192 -14.94 -14.23 -21.39
N ASP A 193 -14.84 -15.48 -21.84
CA ASP A 193 -15.99 -16.33 -22.24
C ASP A 193 -16.96 -16.62 -21.08
N TYR A 194 -16.50 -16.51 -19.83
CA TYR A 194 -17.32 -16.68 -18.63
C TYR A 194 -17.99 -15.37 -18.19
N GLY A 195 -17.65 -14.23 -18.80
CA GLY A 195 -18.29 -12.95 -18.52
C GLY A 195 -17.41 -11.91 -17.81
N ALA A 196 -16.15 -12.23 -17.46
CA ALA A 196 -15.26 -11.23 -16.91
C ALA A 196 -15.01 -10.11 -17.94
N ARG A 197 -14.87 -8.87 -17.46
CA ARG A 197 -14.60 -7.67 -18.31
C ARG A 197 -13.28 -6.98 -17.98
N ALA A 198 -12.67 -7.31 -16.85
CA ALA A 198 -11.30 -6.96 -16.52
C ALA A 198 -10.54 -8.24 -16.19
N VAL A 199 -9.35 -8.42 -16.77
CA VAL A 199 -8.52 -9.62 -16.57
C VAL A 199 -7.05 -9.26 -16.65
N GLN A 200 -6.23 -9.87 -15.80
CA GLN A 200 -4.79 -9.67 -15.79
C GLN A 200 -4.10 -10.97 -16.18
N LEU A 201 -3.32 -10.94 -17.25
CA LEU A 201 -2.39 -12.01 -17.57
C LEU A 201 -1.14 -11.86 -16.70
N ARG A 202 -0.84 -12.90 -15.92
CA ARG A 202 0.33 -12.96 -15.05
C ARG A 202 1.14 -14.22 -15.30
N LEU A 203 2.08 -14.11 -16.24
CA LEU A 203 2.98 -15.19 -16.62
C LEU A 203 4.06 -15.39 -15.54
N LYS A 204 4.25 -16.63 -15.10
CA LYS A 204 5.29 -17.02 -14.14
C LYS A 204 6.02 -18.25 -14.67
N GLY A 205 7.35 -18.19 -14.72
CA GLY A 205 8.17 -19.32 -15.14
C GLY A 205 7.98 -19.73 -16.61
N VAL A 206 7.45 -18.83 -17.44
CA VAL A 206 7.28 -19.07 -18.88
C VAL A 206 8.61 -18.84 -19.60
N PRO A 207 9.05 -19.77 -20.48
CA PRO A 207 10.27 -19.57 -21.26
C PRO A 207 10.22 -18.28 -22.08
N ALA A 208 11.34 -17.56 -22.18
CA ALA A 208 11.41 -16.27 -22.86
C ALA A 208 10.85 -16.32 -24.30
N GLY A 209 11.07 -17.42 -25.02
CA GLY A 209 10.58 -17.61 -26.38
C GLY A 209 9.05 -17.80 -26.52
N GLN A 210 8.31 -17.97 -25.42
CA GLN A 210 6.85 -18.12 -25.43
C GLN A 210 6.11 -16.90 -24.84
N LEU A 211 6.84 -15.97 -24.20
CA LEU A 211 6.23 -14.81 -23.54
C LEU A 211 5.47 -13.91 -24.53
N ALA A 212 6.09 -13.63 -25.68
CA ALA A 212 5.49 -12.76 -26.70
C ALA A 212 4.18 -13.37 -27.25
N ASP A 213 4.17 -14.67 -27.53
CA ASP A 213 3.00 -15.39 -28.05
C ASP A 213 1.85 -15.41 -27.03
N GLU A 214 2.14 -15.67 -25.75
CA GLU A 214 1.15 -15.64 -24.67
C GLU A 214 0.54 -14.23 -24.51
N VAL A 215 1.37 -13.18 -24.52
CA VAL A 215 0.90 -11.80 -24.44
C VAL A 215 0.05 -11.43 -25.66
N ALA A 216 0.51 -11.74 -26.87
CA ALA A 216 -0.21 -11.45 -28.11
C ALA A 216 -1.56 -12.16 -28.16
N ARG A 217 -1.61 -13.44 -27.76
CA ARG A 217 -2.84 -14.24 -27.67
C ARG A 217 -3.83 -13.66 -26.66
N ALA A 218 -3.37 -13.27 -25.47
CA ALA A 218 -4.24 -12.65 -24.47
C ALA A 218 -4.82 -11.30 -24.94
N VAL A 219 -4.02 -10.47 -25.60
CA VAL A 219 -4.50 -9.21 -26.19
C VAL A 219 -5.51 -9.47 -27.32
N ALA A 220 -5.23 -10.45 -28.18
CA ALA A 220 -6.16 -10.87 -29.24
C ALA A 220 -7.48 -11.40 -28.67
N ALA A 221 -7.44 -12.16 -27.57
CA ALA A 221 -8.63 -12.57 -26.83
C ALA A 221 -9.44 -11.36 -26.36
N GLY A 222 -8.79 -10.36 -25.75
CA GLY A 222 -9.43 -9.11 -25.36
C GLY A 222 -10.17 -8.42 -26.52
N ARG A 223 -9.56 -8.37 -27.71
CA ARG A 223 -10.19 -7.77 -28.91
C ARG A 223 -11.44 -8.49 -29.40
N ARG A 224 -11.59 -9.79 -29.11
CA ARG A 224 -12.79 -10.58 -29.47
C ARG A 224 -13.98 -10.29 -28.56
N HIS A 225 -13.76 -9.72 -27.38
CA HIS A 225 -14.81 -9.41 -26.42
C HIS A 225 -14.98 -7.89 -26.29
N PRO A 226 -16.13 -7.34 -26.71
CA PRO A 226 -16.46 -5.94 -26.44
C PRO A 226 -16.29 -5.62 -24.95
N ASP A 227 -15.72 -4.46 -24.65
CA ASP A 227 -15.44 -3.97 -23.29
C ASP A 227 -14.46 -4.80 -22.44
N ALA A 228 -13.76 -5.79 -23.01
CA ALA A 228 -12.73 -6.50 -22.29
C ALA A 228 -11.48 -5.63 -22.05
N ARG A 229 -10.96 -5.72 -20.83
CA ARG A 229 -9.81 -4.94 -20.35
C ARG A 229 -8.72 -5.91 -19.93
N VAL A 230 -7.85 -6.25 -20.88
CA VAL A 230 -6.74 -7.18 -20.67
C VAL A 230 -5.50 -6.40 -20.25
N PHE A 231 -5.09 -6.58 -19.00
CA PHE A 231 -3.86 -6.03 -18.46
C PHE A 231 -2.75 -7.09 -18.49
N ILE A 232 -1.54 -6.67 -18.86
CA ILE A 232 -0.35 -7.53 -18.82
C ILE A 232 0.44 -7.19 -17.55
N ASN A 233 0.74 -8.19 -16.73
CA ASN A 233 1.55 -7.99 -15.53
C ASN A 233 3.05 -7.95 -15.88
N ASP A 234 3.77 -6.95 -15.38
CA ASP A 234 5.23 -6.71 -15.42
C ASP A 234 5.85 -6.52 -16.82
N HIS A 235 5.41 -7.27 -17.84
CA HIS A 235 5.96 -7.29 -19.20
C HIS A 235 5.54 -6.09 -20.07
N TRP A 236 5.79 -4.87 -19.59
CA TRP A 236 5.35 -3.63 -20.23
C TRP A 236 5.82 -3.46 -21.68
N ARG A 237 7.03 -3.91 -22.03
CA ARG A 237 7.54 -3.84 -23.42
C ARG A 237 6.70 -4.68 -24.38
N LEU A 238 6.39 -5.92 -23.99
CA LEU A 238 5.52 -6.81 -24.76
C LEU A 238 4.08 -6.28 -24.79
N ALA A 239 3.62 -5.64 -23.72
CA ALA A 239 2.30 -5.01 -23.69
C ALA A 239 2.18 -3.86 -24.70
N ILE A 240 3.23 -3.05 -24.85
CA ILE A 240 3.32 -2.00 -25.89
C ILE A 240 3.31 -2.64 -27.28
N GLU A 241 4.20 -3.61 -27.53
CA GLU A 241 4.32 -4.29 -28.82
C GLU A 241 3.00 -4.94 -29.27
N ALA A 242 2.30 -5.61 -28.35
CA ALA A 242 1.03 -6.26 -28.65
C ALA A 242 -0.15 -5.29 -28.74
N GLY A 243 0.00 -4.03 -28.31
CA GLY A 243 -1.08 -3.06 -28.20
C GLY A 243 -2.14 -3.46 -27.17
N ALA A 244 -1.69 -3.81 -25.96
CA ALA A 244 -2.54 -4.20 -24.85
C ALA A 244 -3.39 -3.03 -24.32
N TYR A 245 -4.48 -3.35 -23.60
CA TYR A 245 -5.31 -2.32 -22.97
C TYR A 245 -4.56 -1.56 -21.86
N GLY A 246 -3.68 -2.27 -21.15
CA GLY A 246 -2.82 -1.69 -20.12
C GLY A 246 -1.83 -2.69 -19.55
N VAL A 247 -1.03 -2.19 -18.62
CA VAL A 247 -0.03 -2.94 -17.85
C VAL A 247 -0.32 -2.79 -16.36
N HIS A 248 0.04 -3.80 -15.58
CA HIS A 248 0.11 -3.73 -14.12
C HIS A 248 1.56 -3.92 -13.67
N LEU A 249 2.07 -3.06 -12.80
CA LEU A 249 3.43 -3.15 -12.26
C LEU A 249 3.43 -3.28 -10.73
N GLY A 250 4.34 -4.12 -10.23
CA GLY A 250 4.74 -4.13 -8.83
C GLY A 250 5.71 -2.99 -8.48
N GLN A 251 6.08 -2.88 -7.20
CA GLN A 251 7.03 -1.87 -6.71
C GLN A 251 8.44 -2.04 -7.28
N GLU A 252 8.90 -3.29 -7.47
CA GLU A 252 10.21 -3.59 -8.05
C GLU A 252 10.25 -3.20 -9.54
N ASP A 253 9.23 -3.59 -10.31
CA ASP A 253 9.14 -3.27 -11.73
C ASP A 253 9.02 -1.77 -11.97
N LEU A 254 8.33 -1.04 -11.07
CA LEU A 254 8.19 0.41 -11.14
C LEU A 254 9.53 1.15 -11.13
N GLN A 255 10.56 0.60 -10.47
CA GLN A 255 11.88 1.23 -10.37
C GLN A 255 12.64 1.24 -11.71
N THR A 256 12.29 0.33 -12.64
CA THR A 256 13.05 0.13 -13.89
C THR A 256 12.21 0.34 -15.14
N ALA A 257 10.88 0.44 -15.02
CA ALA A 257 9.99 0.66 -16.14
C ALA A 257 10.14 2.08 -16.73
N ASP A 258 10.12 2.16 -18.06
CA ASP A 258 10.01 3.45 -18.75
C ASP A 258 8.55 3.89 -18.76
N LEU A 259 8.16 4.65 -17.73
CA LEU A 259 6.80 5.15 -17.56
C LEU A 259 6.39 6.10 -18.69
N GLY A 260 7.34 6.83 -19.28
CA GLY A 260 7.10 7.71 -20.43
C GLY A 260 6.74 6.90 -21.67
N ALA A 261 7.48 5.83 -21.96
CA ALA A 261 7.17 4.94 -23.08
C ALA A 261 5.80 4.26 -22.93
N ILE A 262 5.47 3.79 -21.72
CA ILE A 262 4.15 3.19 -21.44
C ILE A 262 3.03 4.20 -21.69
N ALA A 263 3.18 5.43 -21.18
CA ALA A 263 2.18 6.47 -21.35
C ALA A 263 2.06 6.94 -22.81
N ALA A 264 3.18 7.12 -23.51
CA ALA A 264 3.23 7.50 -24.92
C ALA A 264 2.59 6.44 -25.84
N ALA A 265 2.66 5.17 -25.47
CA ALA A 265 1.97 4.08 -26.16
C ALA A 265 0.45 4.05 -25.90
N GLY A 266 -0.08 4.94 -25.04
CA GLY A 266 -1.51 5.02 -24.73
C GLY A 266 -2.01 3.93 -23.79
N LEU A 267 -1.11 3.21 -23.12
CA LEU A 267 -1.47 2.15 -22.18
C LEU A 267 -1.99 2.72 -20.86
N ARG A 268 -2.89 1.96 -20.24
CA ARG A 268 -3.27 2.16 -18.84
C ARG A 268 -2.21 1.58 -17.91
N LEU A 269 -2.00 2.19 -16.76
CA LEU A 269 -1.11 1.70 -15.72
C LEU A 269 -1.89 1.37 -14.45
N GLY A 270 -1.81 0.12 -14.02
CA GLY A 270 -2.12 -0.31 -12.66
C GLY A 270 -0.87 -0.39 -11.81
N LEU A 271 -0.93 0.08 -10.57
CA LEU A 271 0.19 -0.03 -9.62
C LEU A 271 -0.24 -0.75 -8.35
N SER A 272 0.57 -1.69 -7.88
CA SER A 272 0.41 -2.29 -6.55
C SER A 272 0.87 -1.33 -5.45
N SER A 273 0.17 -1.32 -4.32
CA SER A 273 0.55 -0.60 -3.11
C SER A 273 0.16 -1.38 -1.85
N HIS A 274 1.04 -1.36 -0.86
CA HIS A 274 0.94 -2.13 0.38
C HIS A 274 1.00 -1.25 1.63
N GLY A 275 0.85 0.07 1.48
CA GLY A 275 1.04 1.00 2.58
C GLY A 275 0.85 2.45 2.17
N TYR A 276 0.81 3.34 3.16
CA TYR A 276 0.68 4.78 2.92
C TYR A 276 1.84 5.35 2.10
N TYR A 277 3.09 4.99 2.42
CA TYR A 277 4.26 5.49 1.71
C TYR A 277 4.20 5.14 0.22
N GLU A 278 4.03 3.86 -0.10
CA GLU A 278 3.91 3.39 -1.48
C GLU A 278 2.71 4.02 -2.19
N MET A 279 1.59 4.19 -1.49
CA MET A 279 0.38 4.80 -2.04
C MET A 279 0.62 6.26 -2.42
N LEU A 280 1.33 7.03 -1.59
CA LEU A 280 1.66 8.42 -1.91
C LEU A 280 2.62 8.53 -3.10
N VAL A 281 3.60 7.63 -3.21
CA VAL A 281 4.47 7.52 -4.39
C VAL A 281 3.63 7.18 -5.63
N ALA A 282 2.79 6.15 -5.56
CA ALA A 282 1.98 5.72 -6.68
C ALA A 282 1.00 6.82 -7.14
N LEU A 283 0.31 7.49 -6.21
CA LEU A 283 -0.63 8.57 -6.54
C LEU A 283 0.04 9.79 -7.18
N ARG A 284 1.34 10.02 -6.94
CA ARG A 284 2.13 11.05 -7.63
C ARG A 284 2.19 10.78 -9.14
N LEU A 285 2.24 9.51 -9.54
CA LEU A 285 2.37 9.08 -10.93
C LEU A 285 1.06 9.14 -11.73
N ARG A 286 -0.07 9.43 -11.09
CA ARG A 286 -1.42 9.45 -11.68
C ARG A 286 -1.75 8.14 -12.45
N PRO A 287 -1.67 6.96 -11.81
CA PRO A 287 -1.95 5.69 -12.46
C PRO A 287 -3.43 5.60 -12.84
N SER A 288 -3.74 4.75 -13.80
CA SER A 288 -5.12 4.48 -14.23
C SER A 288 -5.94 3.81 -13.14
N TYR A 289 -5.31 3.00 -12.27
CA TYR A 289 -5.87 2.51 -11.01
C TYR A 289 -4.76 2.15 -10.00
N LEU A 290 -5.13 2.07 -8.72
CA LEU A 290 -4.25 1.61 -7.64
C LEU A 290 -4.77 0.29 -7.07
N ALA A 291 -3.91 -0.72 -6.97
CA ALA A 291 -4.20 -1.97 -6.30
C ALA A 291 -3.72 -1.94 -4.85
N LEU A 292 -4.59 -2.30 -3.92
CA LEU A 292 -4.37 -2.29 -2.47
C LEU A 292 -4.37 -3.73 -1.94
N GLY A 293 -3.29 -4.15 -1.28
CA GLY A 293 -3.20 -5.50 -0.74
C GLY A 293 -1.88 -5.84 -0.04
N PRO A 294 -1.69 -7.11 0.34
CA PRO A 294 -2.71 -8.16 0.30
C PRO A 294 -3.79 -7.92 1.37
N VAL A 295 -5.08 -8.08 1.06
CA VAL A 295 -6.16 -7.88 2.05
C VAL A 295 -6.10 -8.95 3.14
N TYR A 296 -6.00 -10.22 2.74
CA TYR A 296 -5.85 -11.38 3.61
C TYR A 296 -4.56 -12.14 3.28
N ALA A 297 -4.19 -13.09 4.15
CA ALA A 297 -3.07 -14.00 3.89
C ALA A 297 -3.24 -14.73 2.55
N THR A 298 -2.16 -14.85 1.78
CA THR A 298 -2.18 -15.44 0.44
C THR A 298 -0.90 -16.21 0.17
N THR A 299 -1.00 -17.27 -0.62
CA THR A 299 0.14 -18.09 -1.08
C THR A 299 0.50 -17.83 -2.55
N THR A 300 -0.23 -16.96 -3.25
CA THR A 300 -0.10 -16.76 -4.71
C THR A 300 1.17 -15.99 -5.13
N LYS A 301 1.74 -15.21 -4.23
CA LYS A 301 3.04 -14.52 -4.37
C LYS A 301 3.67 -14.48 -2.97
N ALA A 302 4.99 -14.64 -2.89
CA ALA A 302 5.73 -14.22 -1.71
C ALA A 302 5.63 -12.68 -1.68
N VAL A 303 4.57 -12.17 -1.08
CA VAL A 303 4.41 -10.74 -0.85
C VAL A 303 5.11 -10.45 0.47
N ALA A 304 6.09 -9.55 0.46
CA ALA A 304 6.84 -9.19 1.66
C ALA A 304 5.96 -8.46 2.70
N ALA A 305 4.84 -7.87 2.27
CA ALA A 305 3.92 -7.15 3.13
C ALA A 305 2.96 -8.10 3.87
N PRO A 306 2.70 -7.86 5.18
CA PRO A 306 1.70 -8.59 5.93
C PRO A 306 0.28 -8.30 5.41
N PRO A 307 -0.70 -9.15 5.71
CA PRO A 307 -2.11 -8.89 5.40
C PRO A 307 -2.57 -7.55 6.01
N GLN A 308 -3.21 -6.73 5.19
CA GLN A 308 -3.64 -5.39 5.59
C GLN A 308 -4.96 -5.40 6.38
N GLY A 309 -5.84 -6.37 6.11
CA GLY A 309 -7.17 -6.46 6.69
C GLY A 309 -8.12 -5.34 6.23
N LEU A 310 -9.41 -5.52 6.54
CA LEU A 310 -10.47 -4.62 6.05
C LEU A 310 -10.35 -3.19 6.59
N ALA A 311 -9.91 -3.02 7.84
CA ALA A 311 -9.75 -1.71 8.45
C ALA A 311 -8.77 -0.83 7.66
N ARG A 312 -7.58 -1.33 7.33
CA ARG A 312 -6.59 -0.59 6.52
C ARG A 312 -7.12 -0.30 5.13
N ILE A 313 -7.69 -1.29 4.46
CA ILE A 313 -8.22 -1.10 3.10
C ILE A 313 -9.30 -0.01 3.08
N ALA A 314 -10.18 0.06 4.09
CA ALA A 314 -11.18 1.12 4.20
C ALA A 314 -10.53 2.51 4.40
N ARG A 315 -9.45 2.62 5.19
CA ARG A 315 -8.71 3.89 5.35
C ARG A 315 -8.01 4.31 4.06
N TYR A 316 -7.33 3.37 3.40
CA TYR A 316 -6.70 3.60 2.10
C TYR A 316 -7.73 4.04 1.06
N ALA A 317 -8.91 3.41 1.06
CA ALA A 317 -9.99 3.78 0.14
C ALA A 317 -10.51 5.20 0.38
N ARG A 318 -10.66 5.63 1.64
CA ARG A 318 -11.05 7.01 1.99
C ARG A 318 -10.03 8.05 1.51
N LEU A 319 -8.73 7.75 1.64
CA LEU A 319 -7.66 8.65 1.22
C LEU A 319 -7.48 8.70 -0.31
N ALA A 320 -7.43 7.54 -0.96
CA ALA A 320 -7.06 7.42 -2.38
C ALA A 320 -8.24 7.39 -3.35
N GLY A 321 -9.45 7.06 -2.89
CA GLY A 321 -10.60 6.80 -3.76
C GLY A 321 -11.08 8.01 -4.59
N ARG A 322 -10.73 9.23 -4.17
CA ARG A 322 -10.99 10.45 -4.96
C ARG A 322 -9.89 10.77 -5.98
N ARG A 323 -8.76 10.07 -5.92
CA ARG A 323 -7.57 10.34 -6.73
C ARG A 323 -7.31 9.27 -7.80
N ALA A 324 -7.73 8.04 -7.55
CA ALA A 324 -7.62 6.94 -8.51
C ALA A 324 -8.72 5.88 -8.28
N PRO A 325 -9.16 5.16 -9.33
CA PRO A 325 -9.89 3.91 -9.19
C PRO A 325 -9.10 2.92 -8.33
N LEU A 326 -9.81 2.16 -7.48
CA LEU A 326 -9.17 1.25 -6.53
C LEU A 326 -9.55 -0.21 -6.79
N VAL A 327 -8.54 -1.08 -6.69
CA VAL A 327 -8.67 -2.53 -6.77
C VAL A 327 -8.16 -3.12 -5.47
N ALA A 328 -8.97 -3.86 -4.71
CA ALA A 328 -8.42 -4.66 -3.60
C ALA A 328 -7.91 -6.01 -4.12
N ILE A 329 -6.83 -6.55 -3.55
CA ILE A 329 -6.28 -7.86 -3.94
C ILE A 329 -5.67 -8.59 -2.74
N GLY A 330 -5.66 -9.92 -2.79
CA GLY A 330 -4.90 -10.78 -1.88
C GLY A 330 -5.78 -11.58 -0.92
N GLY A 331 -5.81 -12.89 -1.11
CA GLY A 331 -6.51 -13.84 -0.23
C GLY A 331 -8.05 -13.69 -0.22
N VAL A 332 -8.63 -12.96 -1.18
CA VAL A 332 -10.08 -12.78 -1.27
C VAL A 332 -10.74 -14.04 -1.83
N THR A 333 -11.82 -14.47 -1.19
CA THR A 333 -12.66 -15.62 -1.58
C THR A 333 -14.08 -15.14 -1.84
N ALA A 334 -14.95 -16.02 -2.35
CA ALA A 334 -16.38 -15.70 -2.51
C ALA A 334 -17.04 -15.27 -1.19
N ALA A 335 -16.66 -15.89 -0.08
CA ALA A 335 -17.21 -15.57 1.24
C ALA A 335 -16.72 -14.22 1.78
N THR A 336 -15.49 -13.82 1.46
CA THR A 336 -14.91 -12.56 1.99
C THR A 336 -15.08 -11.37 1.06
N LEU A 337 -15.41 -11.60 -0.22
CA LEU A 337 -15.58 -10.56 -1.24
C LEU A 337 -16.56 -9.44 -0.82
N PRO A 338 -17.77 -9.71 -0.30
CA PRO A 338 -18.72 -8.64 0.05
C PRO A 338 -18.16 -7.67 1.10
N ALA A 339 -17.43 -8.18 2.09
CA ALA A 339 -16.80 -7.35 3.11
C ALA A 339 -15.66 -6.49 2.56
N VAL A 340 -14.96 -6.97 1.52
CA VAL A 340 -13.95 -6.19 0.81
C VAL A 340 -14.61 -5.07 -0.01
N ILE A 341 -15.70 -5.36 -0.73
CA ILE A 341 -16.44 -4.33 -1.47
C ILE A 341 -16.94 -3.22 -0.52
N ALA A 342 -17.43 -3.60 0.66
CA ALA A 342 -17.90 -2.68 1.68
C ALA A 342 -16.83 -1.71 2.22
N THR A 343 -15.53 -1.94 1.95
CA THR A 343 -14.48 -0.97 2.30
C THR A 343 -14.48 0.26 1.39
N GLY A 344 -15.27 0.27 0.31
CA GLY A 344 -15.35 1.37 -0.65
C GLY A 344 -14.43 1.23 -1.86
N VAL A 345 -13.76 0.10 -2.04
CA VAL A 345 -13.04 -0.19 -3.29
C VAL A 345 -14.03 -0.45 -4.43
N GLY A 346 -13.72 0.03 -5.63
CA GLY A 346 -14.60 -0.12 -6.80
C GLY A 346 -14.46 -1.46 -7.51
N SER A 347 -13.42 -2.22 -7.19
CA SER A 347 -13.05 -3.47 -7.88
C SER A 347 -12.31 -4.41 -6.93
N VAL A 348 -12.38 -5.72 -7.19
CA VAL A 348 -11.60 -6.70 -6.42
C VAL A 348 -10.96 -7.71 -7.37
N ALA A 349 -9.65 -7.84 -7.23
CA ALA A 349 -8.87 -8.82 -7.96
C ALA A 349 -8.74 -10.13 -7.20
N VAL A 350 -8.94 -11.23 -7.92
CA VAL A 350 -8.95 -12.60 -7.38
C VAL A 350 -8.07 -13.51 -8.21
N VAL A 351 -7.47 -14.51 -7.58
CA VAL A 351 -6.66 -15.53 -8.27
C VAL A 351 -7.29 -16.90 -8.04
N SER A 352 -7.02 -17.52 -6.88
CA SER A 352 -7.46 -18.88 -6.57
C SER A 352 -8.98 -19.03 -6.47
N ALA A 353 -9.72 -17.97 -6.13
CA ALA A 353 -11.18 -18.00 -6.13
C ALA A 353 -11.77 -18.29 -7.51
N VAL A 354 -11.01 -18.10 -8.60
CA VAL A 354 -11.39 -18.48 -9.97
C VAL A 354 -10.55 -19.65 -10.46
N THR A 355 -9.22 -19.57 -10.38
CA THR A 355 -8.33 -20.56 -11.02
C THR A 355 -8.32 -21.91 -10.34
N ALA A 356 -8.69 -21.98 -9.06
CA ALA A 356 -8.77 -23.21 -8.27
C ALA A 356 -10.22 -23.60 -7.93
N ALA A 357 -11.22 -22.93 -8.53
CA ALA A 357 -12.62 -23.30 -8.36
C ALA A 357 -12.94 -24.61 -9.09
N ALA A 358 -13.81 -25.44 -8.51
CA ALA A 358 -14.30 -26.66 -9.16
C ALA A 358 -15.06 -26.36 -10.46
N ASP A 359 -15.81 -25.25 -10.48
CA ASP A 359 -16.43 -24.68 -11.68
C ASP A 359 -16.03 -23.20 -11.81
N PRO A 360 -14.98 -22.90 -12.61
CA PRO A 360 -14.53 -21.53 -12.83
C PRO A 360 -15.57 -20.62 -13.50
N ARG A 361 -16.48 -21.16 -14.32
CA ARG A 361 -17.53 -20.37 -14.97
C ARG A 361 -18.55 -19.91 -13.93
N ALA A 362 -19.02 -20.82 -13.09
CA ALA A 362 -19.90 -20.49 -11.97
C ALA A 362 -19.23 -19.52 -10.98
N ALA A 363 -17.93 -19.68 -10.73
CA ALA A 363 -17.17 -18.77 -9.87
C ALA A 363 -17.12 -17.35 -10.45
N VAL A 364 -16.79 -17.17 -11.74
CA VAL A 364 -16.80 -15.86 -12.38
C VAL A 364 -18.20 -15.21 -12.32
N ALA A 365 -19.26 -15.97 -12.59
CA ALA A 365 -20.63 -15.46 -12.54
C ALA A 365 -21.03 -15.01 -11.13
N SER A 366 -20.84 -15.87 -10.13
CA SER A 366 -21.23 -15.60 -8.73
C SER A 366 -20.43 -14.45 -8.10
N LEU A 367 -19.12 -14.38 -8.36
CA LEU A 367 -18.28 -13.28 -7.89
C LEU A 367 -18.62 -11.97 -8.61
N GLY A 368 -18.94 -12.03 -9.90
CA GLY A 368 -19.35 -10.87 -10.70
C GLY A 368 -20.64 -10.24 -10.20
N ALA A 369 -21.64 -11.07 -9.87
CA ALA A 369 -22.94 -10.63 -9.35
C ALA A 369 -22.83 -9.79 -8.07
N CYS A 370 -21.77 -9.94 -7.27
CA CYS A 370 -21.55 -9.12 -6.08
C CYS A 370 -21.28 -7.63 -6.37
N PHE A 371 -20.99 -7.26 -7.63
CA PHE A 371 -20.77 -5.87 -8.05
C PHE A 371 -21.99 -5.23 -8.73
N GLU A 372 -23.02 -6.03 -9.01
CA GLU A 372 -24.28 -5.58 -9.63
C GLU A 372 -25.36 -5.29 -8.58
N ALA A 373 -25.19 -5.80 -7.36
CA ALA A 373 -26.00 -5.51 -6.18
C ALA A 373 -25.56 -4.20 -5.50
#